data_AF-B2VCQ5-F1
#
_entry.id   AF-B2VCQ5-F1
#
_cell.length_a   1.000
_cell.length_b   1.000
_cell.length_c   1.000
_cell.angle_alpha   90.00
_cell.angle_beta   90.00
_cell.angle_gamma   90.00
#
_symmetry.space_group_name_H-M   'P 1'
#
loop_
_entity.id
_entity.type
_entity.pdbx_description
1 polymer ?
#
loop_
_entity_poly.entity_id
_entity_poly.type
_entity_poly.pdbx_seq_one_letter_code
_entity_poly.pdbx_strand_id
1 'polypeptide(L)'
;MDYPGDDMSFIETVKYVRQLSVIDEFGGRGSAEKIKKFYIIFRAVDQNGTEVEVSRKEIEEAVLKKYLIISNYIGDEEYTLGLLENNQNSDHFTVSKVDYMFNSNVITLAVREFKGNSSVSVKFKIDSEIIASTCYLSGNSSCFFLSRDTL
;
A
#
# COMPACT_ATOMS: atom_id res chain seq x y z
N MET A 1 -11.29 -35.16 -11.49
CA MET A 1 -11.87 -34.12 -10.62
C MET A 1 -10.74 -33.18 -10.33
N ASP A 2 -10.72 -32.05 -11.03
CA ASP A 2 -9.76 -30.99 -10.82
C ASP A 2 -10.03 -30.38 -9.45
N TYR A 3 -9.04 -30.42 -8.57
CA TYR A 3 -9.07 -29.63 -7.34
C TYR A 3 -8.94 -28.17 -7.78
N PRO A 4 -9.91 -27.29 -7.46
CA PRO A 4 -9.66 -25.87 -7.59
C PRO A 4 -8.57 -25.56 -6.58
N GLY A 5 -7.38 -25.20 -7.08
CA GLY A 5 -6.33 -24.68 -6.21
C GLY A 5 -6.91 -23.47 -5.50
N ASP A 6 -7.07 -23.57 -4.18
CA ASP A 6 -7.29 -22.42 -3.33
C ASP A 6 -6.18 -21.42 -3.65
N ASP A 7 -6.53 -20.35 -4.35
CA ASP A 7 -5.68 -19.17 -4.46
C ASP A 7 -5.49 -18.64 -3.03
N MET A 8 -4.36 -18.99 -2.42
CA MET A 8 -3.95 -18.39 -1.16
C MET A 8 -3.74 -16.91 -1.38
N SER A 9 -4.38 -16.09 -0.54
CA SER A 9 -4.26 -14.65 -0.63
C SER A 9 -2.86 -14.21 -0.17
N PHE A 10 -2.36 -13.12 -0.74
CA PHE A 10 -1.09 -12.43 -0.42
C PHE A 10 -0.66 -12.57 1.05
N ILE A 11 -1.62 -12.36 1.94
CA ILE A 11 -1.42 -12.19 3.36
C ILE A 11 -1.32 -13.53 4.11
N GLU A 12 -1.79 -14.62 3.51
CA GLU A 12 -1.62 -15.98 4.03
C GLU A 12 -0.21 -16.52 3.72
N THR A 13 0.43 -16.02 2.64
CA THR A 13 1.81 -16.37 2.26
C THR A 13 2.85 -15.48 2.97
N VAL A 14 2.50 -14.22 3.28
CA VAL A 14 3.37 -13.28 4.00
C VAL A 14 3.25 -13.46 5.50
N LYS A 15 4.31 -14.02 6.10
CA LYS A 15 4.36 -14.18 7.56
C LYS A 15 4.87 -12.91 8.26
N TYR A 16 5.86 -12.25 7.65
CA TYR A 16 6.48 -11.05 8.22
C TYR A 16 6.82 -10.02 7.15
N VAL A 17 6.61 -8.74 7.47
CA VAL A 17 7.10 -7.60 6.68
C VAL A 17 8.35 -7.06 7.35
N ARG A 18 9.52 -7.31 6.76
CA ARG A 18 10.82 -6.92 7.31
C ARG A 18 11.14 -5.44 7.12
N GLN A 19 10.57 -4.86 6.08
CA GLN A 19 10.69 -3.46 5.75
C GLN A 19 9.36 -3.01 5.15
N LEU A 20 8.91 -1.83 5.55
CA LEU A 20 7.80 -1.13 4.92
C LEU A 20 8.15 0.35 4.82
N SER A 21 7.95 0.93 3.65
CA SER A 21 8.21 2.35 3.42
C SER A 21 7.19 2.90 2.44
N VAL A 22 6.82 4.16 2.62
CA VAL A 22 5.96 4.90 1.69
C VAL A 22 6.68 6.19 1.31
N ILE A 23 6.81 6.43 0.01
CA ILE A 23 7.63 7.51 -0.53
C ILE A 23 7.03 8.11 -1.79
N ASP A 24 7.08 9.43 -1.93
CA ASP A 24 6.59 10.11 -3.12
C ASP A 24 7.49 9.89 -4.35
N GLU A 25 6.99 10.27 -5.53
CA GLU A 25 7.71 10.12 -6.80
C GLU A 25 9.04 10.87 -6.93
N PHE A 26 9.31 11.80 -6.01
CA PHE A 26 10.53 12.61 -5.94
C PHE A 26 11.45 12.17 -4.79
N GLY A 27 11.18 11.01 -4.17
CA GLY A 27 12.03 10.46 -3.13
C GLY A 27 11.84 11.12 -1.76
N GLY A 28 10.64 11.61 -1.44
CA GLY A 28 10.34 12.23 -0.14
C GLY A 28 10.61 13.74 -0.12
N ARG A 29 10.88 14.35 -1.28
CA ARG A 29 11.25 15.77 -1.43
C ARG A 29 10.36 16.52 -2.42
N GLY A 30 9.27 15.89 -2.86
CA GLY A 30 8.33 16.51 -3.78
C GLY A 30 7.65 17.74 -3.18
N SER A 31 7.29 18.71 -4.02
CA SER A 31 6.29 19.68 -3.59
C SER A 31 4.97 18.94 -3.40
N ALA A 32 4.37 19.03 -2.20
CA ALA A 32 3.20 18.24 -1.81
C ALA A 32 2.03 18.35 -2.80
N GLU A 33 1.82 19.53 -3.38
CA GLU A 33 0.78 19.83 -4.38
C GLU A 33 1.04 19.18 -5.76
N LYS A 34 2.29 18.82 -6.05
CA LYS A 34 2.74 18.31 -7.35
C LYS A 34 2.81 16.79 -7.41
N ILE A 35 2.69 16.11 -6.28
CA ILE A 35 2.79 14.64 -6.18
C ILE A 35 1.58 14.01 -6.87
N LYS A 36 1.82 13.30 -7.98
CA LYS A 36 0.81 12.58 -8.76
C LYS A 36 0.81 11.09 -8.48
N LYS A 37 1.91 10.56 -7.97
CA LYS A 37 2.05 9.15 -7.59
C LYS A 37 3.01 9.00 -6.43
N PHE A 38 2.91 7.87 -5.76
CA PHE A 38 3.81 7.47 -4.69
C PHE A 38 3.97 5.95 -4.71
N TYR A 39 4.92 5.46 -3.92
CA TYR A 39 5.30 4.06 -3.89
C TYR A 39 5.19 3.51 -2.48
N ILE A 40 4.65 2.29 -2.38
CA ILE A 40 4.75 1.44 -1.20
C ILE A 40 5.84 0.42 -1.51
N ILE A 41 6.90 0.44 -0.72
CA ILE A 41 8.06 -0.42 -0.89
C ILE A 41 8.16 -1.32 0.33
N PHE A 42 8.19 -2.63 0.12
CA PHE A 42 8.23 -3.57 1.23
C PHE A 42 8.98 -4.86 0.90
N ARG A 43 9.50 -5.47 1.96
CA ARG A 43 10.13 -6.80 1.92
C ARG A 43 9.30 -7.76 2.74
N ALA A 44 8.77 -8.76 2.09
CA ALA A 44 7.94 -9.79 2.69
C ALA A 44 8.71 -11.10 2.73
N VAL A 45 8.62 -11.84 3.83
CA VAL A 45 9.25 -13.16 3.93
C VAL A 45 8.25 -14.25 4.29
N ASP A 46 8.50 -15.44 3.76
CA ASP A 46 7.75 -16.66 4.05
C ASP A 46 8.09 -17.23 5.43
N GLN A 47 7.54 -18.42 5.74
CA GLN A 47 7.78 -19.10 7.00
C GLN A 47 9.25 -19.52 7.22
N ASN A 48 10.02 -19.63 6.13
CA ASN A 48 11.43 -20.01 6.12
C ASN A 48 12.36 -18.79 6.13
N GLY A 49 11.82 -17.58 6.12
CA GLY A 49 12.62 -16.34 6.03
C GLY A 49 13.09 -16.00 4.62
N THR A 50 12.54 -16.65 3.60
CA THR A 50 12.83 -16.39 2.18
C THR A 50 12.03 -15.19 1.71
N GLU A 51 12.66 -14.27 0.98
CA GLU A 51 11.96 -13.12 0.37
C GLU A 51 10.92 -13.60 -0.64
N VAL A 52 9.71 -13.05 -0.54
CA VAL A 52 8.54 -13.40 -1.37
C VAL A 52 8.26 -12.27 -2.34
N GLU A 53 8.22 -12.62 -3.63
CA GLU A 53 7.65 -11.78 -4.67
C GLU A 53 6.12 -11.84 -4.60
N VAL A 54 5.49 -10.67 -4.64
CA VAL A 54 4.03 -10.52 -4.53
C VAL A 54 3.48 -10.17 -5.90
N SER A 55 2.56 -11.00 -6.36
CA SER A 55 1.92 -10.81 -7.65
C SER A 55 0.94 -9.64 -7.63
N ARG A 56 0.60 -9.14 -8.82
CA ARG A 56 -0.44 -8.12 -8.97
C ARG A 56 -1.80 -8.59 -8.44
N LYS A 57 -2.17 -9.84 -8.71
CA LYS A 57 -3.44 -10.44 -8.27
C LYS A 57 -3.57 -10.43 -6.74
N GLU A 58 -2.50 -10.80 -6.05
CA GLU A 58 -2.39 -10.77 -4.60
C GLU A 58 -2.61 -9.36 -4.02
N ILE A 59 -2.04 -8.33 -4.65
CA ILE A 59 -2.29 -6.93 -4.27
C ILE A 59 -3.75 -6.53 -4.55
N GLU A 60 -4.31 -6.94 -5.68
CA GLU A 60 -5.70 -6.63 -6.04
C GLU A 60 -6.67 -7.23 -5.03
N GLU A 61 -6.46 -8.49 -4.63
CA GLU A 61 -7.23 -9.13 -3.55
C GLU A 61 -7.07 -8.40 -2.21
N ALA A 62 -5.83 -7.99 -1.86
CA ALA A 62 -5.57 -7.25 -0.64
C ALA A 62 -6.28 -5.89 -0.61
N VAL A 63 -6.41 -5.21 -1.76
CA VAL A 63 -7.20 -3.97 -1.87
C VAL A 63 -8.69 -4.27 -1.67
N LEU A 64 -9.23 -5.28 -2.36
CA LEU A 64 -10.66 -5.63 -2.27
C LEU A 64 -11.08 -6.10 -0.87
N LYS A 65 -10.21 -6.84 -0.18
CA LYS A 65 -10.40 -7.29 1.21
C LYS A 65 -10.04 -6.21 2.25
N LYS A 66 -9.61 -5.02 1.82
CA LYS A 66 -9.15 -3.91 2.68
C LYS A 66 -7.97 -4.30 3.59
N TYR A 67 -7.12 -5.22 3.15
CA TYR A 67 -5.90 -5.58 3.86
C TYR A 67 -4.77 -4.58 3.67
N LEU A 68 -4.81 -3.82 2.57
CA LEU A 68 -3.94 -2.68 2.31
C LEU A 68 -4.70 -1.38 2.62
N ILE A 69 -4.27 -0.67 3.66
CA ILE A 69 -4.90 0.58 4.10
C ILE A 69 -3.94 1.75 3.91
N ILE A 70 -4.45 2.82 3.31
CA ILE A 70 -3.79 4.13 3.29
C ILE A 70 -4.44 4.99 4.37
N SER A 71 -3.65 5.68 5.18
CA SER A 71 -4.13 6.48 6.30
C SER A 71 -3.28 7.73 6.51
N ASN A 72 -3.70 8.62 7.40
CA ASN A 72 -2.82 9.69 7.86
C ASN A 72 -1.72 9.16 8.79
N TYR A 73 -0.80 10.03 9.19
CA TYR A 73 0.40 9.63 9.94
C TYR A 73 0.11 9.02 11.31
N ILE A 74 -0.91 9.51 12.01
CA ILE A 74 -1.32 8.95 13.31
C ILE A 74 -2.22 7.71 13.15
N GLY A 75 -2.78 7.51 11.97
CA GLY A 75 -3.56 6.35 11.59
C GLY A 75 -5.02 6.37 12.07
N ASP A 76 -5.60 7.54 12.37
CA ASP A 76 -7.02 7.68 12.79
C ASP A 76 -7.96 8.02 11.63
N GLU A 77 -7.43 8.45 10.49
CA GLU A 77 -8.17 8.68 9.24
C GLU A 77 -7.68 7.71 8.17
N GLU A 78 -8.60 7.02 7.50
CA GLU A 78 -8.31 6.11 6.39
C GLU A 78 -8.80 6.70 5.05
N TYR A 79 -8.00 6.51 4.00
CA TYR A 79 -8.30 6.95 2.65
C TYR A 79 -8.65 5.76 1.76
N THR A 80 -9.60 5.98 0.85
CA THR A 80 -10.02 4.92 -0.07
C THR A 80 -8.96 4.62 -1.13
N LEU A 81 -8.78 3.33 -1.40
CA LEU A 81 -7.84 2.78 -2.36
C LEU A 81 -8.58 1.87 -3.33
N GLY A 82 -8.47 2.15 -4.62
CA GLY A 82 -9.11 1.39 -5.70
C GLY A 82 -8.13 0.71 -6.65
N LEU A 83 -8.69 -0.04 -7.61
CA LEU A 83 -7.97 -0.67 -8.71
C LEU A 83 -8.28 0.06 -10.02
N LEU A 84 -7.25 0.30 -10.85
CA LEU A 84 -7.36 1.12 -12.06
C LEU A 84 -8.33 0.56 -13.12
N GLU A 85 -8.44 -0.77 -13.21
CA GLU A 85 -9.25 -1.45 -14.24
C GLU A 85 -10.75 -1.52 -13.93
N ASN A 86 -11.18 -1.16 -12.71
CA ASN A 86 -12.54 -1.40 -12.24
C ASN A 86 -13.37 -0.16 -11.88
N ASN A 87 -12.89 1.07 -12.07
CA ASN A 87 -13.50 2.19 -11.33
C ASN A 87 -14.28 3.26 -12.12
N GLN A 88 -15.58 3.30 -11.82
CA GLN A 88 -16.45 4.48 -11.90
C GLN A 88 -16.41 5.35 -10.61
N ASN A 89 -15.71 4.93 -9.53
CA ASN A 89 -15.70 5.65 -8.24
C ASN A 89 -14.56 6.66 -8.08
N SER A 90 -14.85 7.64 -7.21
CA SER A 90 -14.01 8.74 -6.74
C SER A 90 -13.05 8.31 -5.62
N ASP A 91 -12.23 7.27 -5.85
CA ASP A 91 -11.23 6.88 -4.85
C ASP A 91 -10.12 7.92 -4.71
N HIS A 92 -9.58 8.06 -3.49
CA HIS A 92 -8.46 8.98 -3.23
C HIS A 92 -7.19 8.52 -3.96
N PHE A 93 -6.97 7.20 -3.99
CA PHE A 93 -5.79 6.58 -4.58
C PHE A 93 -6.17 5.34 -5.41
N THR A 94 -5.35 5.00 -6.40
CA THR A 94 -5.50 3.76 -7.17
C THR A 94 -4.18 3.04 -7.37
N VAL A 95 -4.17 1.71 -7.24
CA VAL A 95 -3.02 0.89 -7.64
C VAL A 95 -2.84 0.98 -9.16
N SER A 96 -1.67 1.40 -9.61
CA SER A 96 -1.34 1.55 -11.03
C SER A 96 -0.32 0.54 -11.54
N LYS A 97 0.56 0.05 -10.66
CA LYS A 97 1.59 -0.92 -11.01
C LYS A 97 2.01 -1.72 -9.77
N VAL A 98 2.36 -2.98 -9.99
CA VAL A 98 3.01 -3.85 -9.00
C VAL A 98 4.24 -4.44 -9.67
N ASP A 99 5.39 -4.29 -9.02
CA ASP A 99 6.69 -4.77 -9.51
C ASP A 99 7.45 -5.46 -8.38
N TYR A 100 8.39 -6.32 -8.76
CA TYR A 100 9.41 -6.87 -7.88
C TYR A 100 10.80 -6.51 -8.42
N MET A 101 11.58 -5.77 -7.62
CA MET A 101 12.91 -5.32 -8.01
C MET A 101 13.83 -5.20 -6.80
N PHE A 102 15.11 -5.57 -6.97
CA PHE A 102 16.12 -5.51 -5.89
C PHE A 102 15.64 -6.16 -4.58
N ASN A 103 15.03 -7.35 -4.69
CA ASN A 103 14.44 -8.10 -3.58
C ASN A 103 13.43 -7.28 -2.76
N SER A 104 12.63 -6.45 -3.44
CA SER A 104 11.62 -5.60 -2.81
C SER A 104 10.38 -5.55 -3.69
N ASN A 105 9.22 -5.67 -3.05
CA ASN A 105 7.93 -5.45 -3.68
C ASN A 105 7.66 -3.96 -3.74
N VAL A 106 7.21 -3.48 -4.90
CA VAL A 106 6.91 -2.07 -5.15
C VAL A 106 5.50 -1.95 -5.70
N ILE A 107 4.63 -1.29 -4.95
CA ILE A 107 3.29 -0.93 -5.40
C ILE A 107 3.33 0.55 -5.77
N THR A 108 3.02 0.89 -7.02
CA THR A 108 2.84 2.27 -7.44
C THR A 108 1.38 2.65 -7.30
N LEU A 109 1.12 3.77 -6.62
CA LEU A 109 -0.21 4.33 -6.45
C LEU A 109 -0.29 5.67 -7.15
N ALA A 110 -1.36 5.88 -7.92
CA ALA A 110 -1.71 7.19 -8.46
C ALA A 110 -2.60 7.96 -7.47
N VAL A 111 -2.34 9.26 -7.33
CA VAL A 111 -3.20 10.21 -6.61
C VAL A 111 -4.36 10.61 -7.53
N ARG A 112 -5.58 10.51 -7.02
CA ARG A 112 -6.82 10.73 -7.77
C ARG A 112 -7.66 11.83 -7.11
N GLU A 113 -8.77 11.48 -6.46
CA GLU A 113 -9.72 12.43 -5.88
C GLU A 113 -9.34 12.89 -4.46
N PHE A 114 -8.07 12.72 -4.07
CA PHE A 114 -7.60 13.22 -2.77
C PHE A 114 -7.79 14.73 -2.68
N LYS A 115 -8.48 15.20 -1.63
CA LYS A 115 -8.69 16.61 -1.32
C LYS A 115 -8.28 16.84 0.13
N GLY A 116 -7.50 17.90 0.38
CA GLY A 116 -7.02 18.24 1.72
C GLY A 116 -5.51 18.08 1.87
N ASN A 117 -5.05 17.94 3.12
CA ASN A 117 -3.65 17.95 3.50
C ASN A 117 -3.37 16.83 4.49
N SER A 118 -2.47 15.91 4.17
CA SER A 118 -2.17 14.78 5.04
C SER A 118 -0.76 14.23 4.85
N SER A 119 -0.16 13.79 5.94
CA SER A 119 1.01 12.92 5.91
C SER A 119 0.55 11.49 5.66
N VAL A 120 0.80 10.97 4.45
CA VAL A 120 0.32 9.67 3.99
C VAL A 120 1.14 8.55 4.60
N SER A 121 0.46 7.57 5.19
CA SER A 121 1.01 6.35 5.79
C SER A 121 0.25 5.12 5.33
N VAL A 122 0.86 3.95 5.54
CA VAL A 122 0.33 2.65 5.08
C VAL A 122 0.23 1.69 6.24
N LYS A 123 -0.82 0.87 6.26
CA LYS A 123 -0.96 -0.27 7.15
C LYS A 123 -1.28 -1.51 6.33
N PHE A 124 -0.64 -2.63 6.66
CA PHE A 124 -1.07 -3.95 6.25
C PHE A 124 -1.82 -4.57 7.42
N LYS A 125 -3.02 -5.07 7.17
CA LYS A 125 -3.86 -5.72 8.18
C LYS A 125 -4.44 -7.03 7.67
N ILE A 126 -4.63 -7.97 8.58
CA ILE A 126 -5.37 -9.21 8.38
C ILE A 126 -6.51 -9.18 9.38
N ASP A 127 -7.75 -9.28 8.89
CA ASP A 127 -8.94 -9.10 9.73
C ASP A 127 -8.91 -7.78 10.53
N SER A 128 -8.69 -7.88 11.84
CA SER A 128 -8.58 -6.73 12.77
C SER A 128 -7.15 -6.48 13.28
N GLU A 129 -6.19 -7.30 12.88
CA GLU A 129 -4.80 -7.22 13.33
C GLU A 129 -3.93 -6.44 12.34
N ILE A 130 -3.18 -5.46 12.84
CA ILE A 130 -2.17 -4.74 12.05
C ILE A 130 -0.88 -5.55 12.09
N ILE A 131 -0.47 -6.09 10.94
CA ILE A 131 0.77 -6.87 10.82
C ILE A 131 1.99 -5.99 10.52
N ALA A 132 1.77 -4.85 9.86
CA ALA A 132 2.81 -3.88 9.55
C ALA A 132 2.20 -2.48 9.38
N SER A 133 2.94 -1.46 9.76
CA SER A 133 2.50 -0.07 9.63
C SER A 133 3.69 0.86 9.43
N THR A 134 3.44 1.98 8.74
CA THR A 134 4.35 3.12 8.67
C THR A 134 3.89 4.32 9.50
N CYS A 135 2.77 4.20 10.23
CA CYS A 135 2.22 5.24 11.09
C CYS A 135 3.18 5.58 12.27
N TYR A 136 2.86 6.67 12.97
CA TYR A 136 3.56 7.10 14.18
C TYR A 136 3.70 5.96 15.20
N LEU A 137 4.90 5.84 15.78
CA LEU A 137 5.31 4.77 16.72
C LEU A 137 5.44 3.35 16.13
N SER A 138 5.25 3.16 14.83
CA SER A 138 5.56 1.88 14.19
C SER A 138 7.08 1.66 14.07
N GLY A 139 7.50 0.39 14.07
CA GLY A 139 8.90 0.01 13.83
C GLY A 139 9.41 0.34 12.41
N ASN A 140 8.52 0.73 11.49
CA ASN A 140 8.81 1.08 10.10
C ASN A 140 8.28 2.48 9.75
N SER A 141 8.38 3.44 10.68
CA SER A 141 7.78 4.77 10.50
C SER A 141 8.26 5.44 9.21
N SER A 142 7.33 5.77 8.32
CA SER A 142 7.61 6.33 7.00
C SER A 142 6.36 7.03 6.49
N CYS A 143 6.49 8.28 6.06
CA CYS A 143 5.39 9.05 5.50
C CYS A 143 5.92 10.11 4.53
N PHE A 144 5.06 10.61 3.65
CA PHE A 144 5.29 11.83 2.89
C PHE A 144 4.08 12.75 3.02
N PHE A 145 4.28 14.06 2.87
CA PHE A 145 3.19 15.03 2.97
C PHE A 145 2.56 15.25 1.59
N LEU A 146 1.23 15.09 1.52
CA LEU A 146 0.41 15.30 0.32
C LEU A 146 -0.56 16.46 0.56
N SER A 147 -0.70 17.32 -0.43
CA SER A 147 -1.61 18.46 -0.41
C SER A 147 -2.37 18.54 -1.73
N ARG A 148 -3.68 18.77 -1.66
CA ARG A 148 -4.55 19.04 -2.81
C ARG A 148 -5.54 20.12 -2.41
N ASP A 149 -5.47 21.25 -3.13
CA ASP A 149 -6.33 22.40 -2.89
C ASP A 149 -7.80 21.99 -2.82
N THR A 150 -8.46 22.40 -1.75
CA THR A 150 -9.91 22.40 -1.61
C THR A 150 -10.42 23.71 -2.20
N LEU A 151 -10.46 23.84 -3.52
CA LEU A 151 -11.23 24.91 -4.18
C LEU A 151 -12.71 24.54 -4.19
#